data_AF-A0A1W9KYU9-F1
#
_entry.id   AF-A0A1W9KYU9-F1
#
_cell.length_a   1.000
_cell.length_b   1.000
_cell.length_c   1.000
_cell.angle_alpha   90.00
_cell.angle_beta   90.00
_cell.angle_gamma   90.00
#
_symmetry.space_group_name_H-M   'P 1'
#
loop_
_entity.id
_entity.type
_entity.pdbx_description
1 polymer ?
#
loop_
_entity_poly.entity_id
_entity_poly.type
_entity_poly.pdbx_seq_one_letter_code
_entity_poly.pdbx_strand_id
1 'polypeptide(L)'
;MVALAATNSATPSLQAALIRNRLEVARREAQQADSTVRDLRAQVQAAENESENRQDNVRKLTDQSRQSDPTYRSPIQTSTADVPVKTQEFLFGLYQATSAKRQADGNGLKSDPTAAPVRNTQGQATGRIVNISA
;
A
#
# COMPACT_ATOMS: atom_id res chain seq x y z
N MET A 1 14.76 -85.55 24.23
CA MET A 1 14.37 -85.93 22.86
C MET A 1 13.65 -84.76 22.20
N VAL A 2 14.19 -84.28 21.08
CA VAL A 2 13.55 -83.67 19.88
C VAL A 2 12.42 -82.63 20.05
N ALA A 3 12.80 -81.41 19.64
CA ALA A 3 12.11 -80.41 18.81
C ALA A 3 10.75 -79.78 19.21
N LEU A 4 10.79 -78.45 19.34
CA LEU A 4 9.93 -77.54 18.60
C LEU A 4 10.75 -76.32 18.16
N ALA A 5 11.42 -76.48 17.01
CA ALA A 5 11.90 -75.38 16.20
C ALA A 5 10.74 -74.93 15.29
N ALA A 6 10.11 -73.79 15.58
CA ALA A 6 9.25 -73.08 14.62
C ALA A 6 8.81 -71.70 15.14
N THR A 7 9.71 -70.73 15.31
CA THR A 7 9.29 -69.32 15.47
C THR A 7 10.40 -68.35 15.04
N ASN A 8 10.88 -68.41 13.79
CA ASN A 8 11.93 -67.46 13.37
C ASN A 8 11.95 -67.06 11.88
N SER A 9 10.82 -66.94 11.19
CA SER A 9 10.86 -66.58 9.76
C SER A 9 9.74 -65.72 9.17
N ALA A 10 8.76 -65.22 9.92
CA ALA A 10 7.62 -64.49 9.33
C ALA A 10 7.57 -62.96 9.58
N THR A 11 8.44 -62.40 10.43
CA THR A 11 8.33 -61.00 10.89
C THR A 11 9.11 -59.90 10.14
N PRO A 12 10.12 -60.14 9.27
CA PRO A 12 10.84 -59.03 8.62
C PRO A 12 10.05 -58.37 7.47
N SER A 13 9.12 -59.09 6.83
CA SER A 13 8.35 -58.59 5.68
C SER A 13 7.31 -57.53 6.06
N LEU A 14 6.68 -57.65 7.23
CA LEU A 14 5.68 -56.72 7.73
C LEU A 14 6.31 -55.37 8.14
N GLN A 15 7.47 -55.41 8.80
CA GLN A 15 8.23 -54.19 9.13
C GLN A 15 8.79 -53.51 7.88
N ALA A 16 9.28 -54.29 6.91
CA ALA A 16 9.73 -53.76 5.62
C ALA A 16 8.59 -53.12 4.80
N ALA A 17 7.39 -53.71 4.81
CA ALA A 17 6.20 -53.16 4.15
C ALA A 17 5.77 -51.82 4.78
N LEU A 18 5.78 -51.73 6.12
CA LEU A 18 5.49 -50.48 6.84
C LEU A 18 6.50 -49.37 6.54
N ILE A 19 7.80 -49.70 6.46
CA ILE A 19 8.86 -48.72 6.12
C ILE A 19 8.69 -48.23 4.68
N ARG A 20 8.41 -49.12 3.72
CA ARG A 20 8.16 -48.73 2.32
C ARG A 20 6.94 -47.81 2.20
N ASN A 21 5.85 -48.14 2.89
CA ASN A 21 4.64 -47.31 2.88
C ASN A 21 4.92 -45.90 3.45
N ARG A 22 5.64 -45.81 4.58
CA ARG A 22 6.05 -44.51 5.15
C ARG A 22 6.94 -43.70 4.21
N LEU A 23 7.86 -44.36 3.50
CA LEU A 23 8.73 -43.70 2.51
C LEU A 23 7.92 -43.17 1.32
N GLU A 24 6.93 -43.93 0.84
CA GLU A 24 6.05 -43.51 -0.25
C GLU A 24 5.17 -42.32 0.15
N VAL A 25 4.63 -42.31 1.37
CA VAL A 25 3.88 -41.18 1.93
C VAL A 25 4.79 -39.94 2.03
N ALA A 26 5.99 -40.09 2.61
CA ALA A 26 6.94 -38.99 2.73
C ALA A 26 7.36 -38.42 1.36
N ARG A 27 7.51 -39.27 0.34
CA ARG A 27 7.80 -38.81 -1.04
C ARG A 27 6.66 -38.00 -1.62
N ARG A 28 5.41 -38.44 -1.43
CA ARG A 28 4.23 -37.72 -1.91
C ARG A 28 4.08 -36.37 -1.21
N GLU A 29 4.30 -36.34 0.10
CA GLU A 29 4.26 -35.12 0.90
C GLU A 29 5.36 -34.14 0.49
N ALA A 30 6.58 -34.61 0.26
CA ALA A 30 7.68 -33.79 -0.26
C ALA A 30 7.35 -33.21 -1.66
N GLN A 31 6.75 -34.00 -2.55
CA GLN A 31 6.33 -33.52 -3.87
C GLN A 31 5.23 -32.45 -3.78
N GLN A 32 4.30 -32.60 -2.84
CA GLN A 32 3.27 -31.58 -2.59
C GLN A 32 3.89 -30.30 -2.03
N ALA A 33 4.81 -30.42 -1.06
CA ALA A 33 5.54 -29.27 -0.53
C ALA A 33 6.37 -28.54 -1.60
N ASP A 34 7.01 -29.28 -2.51
CA ASP A 34 7.75 -28.68 -3.62
C ASP A 34 6.83 -27.89 -4.56
N SER A 35 5.62 -28.40 -4.84
CA SER A 35 4.64 -27.66 -5.65
C SER A 35 4.15 -26.39 -4.96
N THR A 36 3.83 -26.44 -3.67
CA THR A 36 3.35 -25.27 -2.93
C THR A 36 4.43 -24.19 -2.80
N VAL A 37 5.69 -24.59 -2.60
CA VAL A 37 6.82 -23.64 -2.58
C VAL A 37 7.00 -22.96 -3.94
N ARG A 38 6.85 -23.68 -5.06
CA ARG A 38 6.93 -23.09 -6.40
C ARG A 38 5.80 -22.08 -6.64
N ASP A 39 4.58 -22.44 -6.27
CA ASP A 39 3.41 -21.57 -6.42
C ASP A 39 3.54 -20.30 -5.56
N LEU A 40 3.99 -20.45 -4.31
CA LEU A 40 4.22 -19.31 -3.42
C LEU A 40 5.32 -18.40 -3.96
N ARG A 41 6.41 -18.97 -4.51
CA ARG A 41 7.49 -18.20 -5.12
C ARG A 41 7.01 -17.41 -6.34
N ALA A 42 6.17 -18.01 -7.17
CA ALA A 42 5.56 -17.32 -8.31
C ALA A 42 4.65 -16.16 -7.86
N GLN A 43 3.86 -16.35 -6.80
CA GLN A 43 3.03 -15.30 -6.22
C GLN A 43 3.84 -14.14 -5.66
N VAL A 44 4.94 -14.43 -4.94
CA VAL A 44 5.83 -13.40 -4.41
C VAL A 44 6.45 -12.58 -5.55
N GLN A 45 6.94 -13.24 -6.60
CA GLN A 45 7.50 -12.54 -7.76
C GLN A 45 6.47 -11.64 -8.46
N ALA A 46 5.22 -12.12 -8.60
CA ALA A 46 4.14 -11.31 -9.16
C ALA A 46 3.84 -10.07 -8.29
N ALA A 47 3.80 -10.25 -6.97
CA ALA A 47 3.56 -9.17 -6.02
C ALA A 47 4.71 -8.15 -5.98
N GLU A 48 5.96 -8.60 -6.08
CA GLU A 48 7.15 -7.74 -6.18
C GLU A 48 7.07 -6.87 -7.44
N ASN A 49 6.83 -7.48 -8.60
CA ASN A 49 6.68 -6.76 -9.86
C ASN A 49 5.53 -5.74 -9.80
N GLU A 50 4.40 -6.08 -9.17
CA GLU A 50 3.28 -5.16 -9.00
C GLU A 50 3.63 -3.99 -8.08
N SER A 51 4.35 -4.25 -6.99
CA SER A 51 4.82 -3.23 -6.06
C SER A 51 5.77 -2.25 -6.75
N GLU A 52 6.74 -2.74 -7.52
CA GLU A 52 7.67 -1.92 -8.29
C GLU A 52 6.93 -1.03 -9.30
N ASN A 53 6.00 -1.61 -10.06
CA ASN A 53 5.16 -0.86 -11.00
C ASN A 53 4.33 0.24 -10.32
N ARG A 54 3.77 -0.04 -9.13
CA ARG A 54 3.03 0.96 -8.35
C ARG A 54 3.95 2.08 -7.86
N GLN A 55 5.15 1.76 -7.39
CA GLN A 55 6.13 2.75 -6.95
C GLN A 55 6.56 3.67 -8.10
N ASP A 56 6.82 3.10 -9.27
CA ASP A 56 7.16 3.87 -10.48
C ASP A 56 6.02 4.79 -10.92
N ASN A 57 4.78 4.30 -10.86
CA ASN A 57 3.60 5.12 -11.18
C ASN A 57 3.43 6.27 -10.18
N VAL A 58 3.61 6.03 -8.88
CA VAL A 58 3.57 7.09 -7.87
C VAL A 58 4.68 8.11 -8.11
N ARG A 59 5.90 7.66 -8.45
CA ARG A 59 7.00 8.58 -8.76
C ARG A 59 6.68 9.44 -9.99
N LYS A 60 6.23 8.83 -11.08
CA LYS A 60 5.79 9.54 -12.30
C LYS A 60 4.67 10.54 -12.01
N LEU A 61 3.66 10.15 -11.24
CA LEU A 61 2.55 11.03 -10.87
C LEU A 61 3.03 12.20 -10.00
N THR A 62 3.96 11.94 -9.08
CA THR A 62 4.56 12.96 -8.22
C THR A 62 5.37 13.96 -9.05
N ASP A 63 6.17 13.48 -10.00
CA ASP A 63 6.97 14.34 -10.87
C ASP A 63 6.10 15.16 -11.85
N GLN A 64 5.05 14.54 -12.40
CA GLN A 64 4.06 15.23 -13.22
C GLN A 64 3.32 16.31 -12.43
N SER A 65 2.90 16.01 -11.19
CA SER A 65 2.25 16.98 -10.29
C SER A 65 3.18 18.15 -9.95
N ARG A 66 4.49 17.91 -9.79
CA ARG A 66 5.49 18.96 -9.54
C ARG A 66 5.72 19.90 -10.72
N GLN A 67 5.51 19.42 -11.95
CA GLN A 67 5.67 20.23 -13.18
C GLN A 67 4.38 20.97 -13.58
N SER A 68 3.20 20.44 -13.26
CA SER A 68 1.93 20.96 -13.78
C SER A 68 1.29 22.07 -12.93
N ASP A 69 1.65 22.23 -11.65
CA ASP A 69 1.03 23.27 -10.81
C ASP A 69 2.02 23.91 -9.82
N PRO A 70 2.59 25.10 -10.13
CA PRO A 70 3.47 25.83 -9.20
C PRO A 70 2.73 26.31 -7.95
N THR A 71 1.39 26.27 -7.93
CA THR A 71 0.57 26.77 -6.83
C THR A 71 0.55 25.84 -5.61
N TYR A 72 0.75 24.53 -5.81
CA TYR A 72 0.62 23.51 -4.76
C TYR A 72 1.92 22.80 -4.42
N ARG A 73 3.06 23.51 -4.54
CA ARG A 73 4.29 23.00 -3.93
C ARG A 73 4.08 22.98 -2.41
N SER A 74 3.84 21.80 -1.84
CA SER A 74 3.98 21.60 -0.40
C SER A 74 5.36 22.12 0.00
N PRO A 75 5.45 23.06 0.95
CA PRO A 75 6.74 23.47 1.46
C PRO A 75 7.36 22.24 2.14
N ILE A 76 8.33 21.63 1.45
CA ILE A 76 9.24 20.66 2.05
C ILE A 76 10.15 21.49 2.96
N GLN A 77 9.66 21.82 4.15
CA GLN A 77 10.43 22.09 5.35
C GLN A 77 9.47 22.45 6.47
N THR A 78 9.41 21.55 7.44
CA THR A 78 9.00 21.76 8.82
C THR A 78 9.80 22.93 9.42
N SER A 79 9.35 24.16 9.18
CA SER A 79 9.49 25.17 10.22
C SER A 79 8.45 24.80 11.27
N THR A 80 8.89 24.29 12.41
CA THR A 80 8.11 24.36 13.65
C THR A 80 7.89 25.83 13.94
N ALA A 81 6.95 26.44 13.23
CA ALA A 81 6.44 27.73 13.58
C ALA A 81 5.73 27.50 14.92
N ASP A 82 6.35 27.99 15.99
CA ASP A 82 5.83 28.00 17.34
C ASP A 82 4.68 29.02 17.40
N VAL A 83 3.65 28.78 16.57
CA VAL A 83 2.42 29.57 16.55
C VAL A 83 1.60 29.01 17.69
N PRO A 84 1.35 29.81 18.76
CA PRO A 84 0.57 29.35 19.89
C PRO A 84 -0.76 28.76 19.39
N VAL A 85 -1.13 27.58 19.88
CA VAL A 85 -2.34 26.85 19.48
C VAL A 85 -3.59 27.76 19.48
N LYS A 86 -3.66 28.68 20.44
CA LYS A 86 -4.73 29.69 20.56
C LYS A 86 -4.85 30.60 19.34
N THR A 87 -3.75 30.98 18.70
CA THR A 87 -3.77 31.81 17.49
C THR A 87 -4.26 30.99 16.30
N GLN A 88 -3.91 29.71 16.22
CA GLN A 88 -4.39 28.83 15.15
C GLN A 88 -5.89 28.57 15.28
N GLU A 89 -6.37 28.28 16.50
CA GLU A 89 -7.80 28.11 16.80
C GLU A 89 -8.60 29.40 16.52
N PHE A 90 -8.05 30.56 16.88
CA PHE A 90 -8.68 31.85 16.57
C PHE A 90 -8.81 32.07 15.06
N LEU A 91 -7.73 31.84 14.30
CA LEU A 91 -7.75 31.98 12.83
C LEU A 91 -8.72 30.98 12.19
N PHE A 92 -8.78 29.75 12.71
CA PHE A 92 -9.71 28.74 12.24
C PHE A 92 -11.17 29.12 12.53
N GLY A 93 -11.46 29.63 13.73
CA GLY A 93 -12.77 30.14 14.10
C GLY A 93 -13.22 31.32 13.22
N LEU A 94 -12.31 32.28 12.97
CA LEU A 94 -12.59 33.41 12.08
C LEU A 94 -12.81 32.96 10.63
N TYR A 95 -12.04 31.99 10.15
CA TYR A 95 -12.23 31.40 8.83
C TYR A 95 -13.61 30.73 8.72
N GLN A 96 -14.01 29.92 9.69
CA GLN A 96 -15.31 29.25 9.70
C GLN A 96 -16.46 30.27 9.70
N ALA A 97 -16.41 31.26 10.59
CA ALA A 97 -17.43 32.30 10.70
C ALA A 97 -17.61 33.12 9.40
N THR A 98 -16.55 33.27 8.61
CA THR A 98 -16.56 34.06 7.37
C THR A 98 -16.68 33.20 6.10
N SER A 99 -16.66 31.87 6.22
CA SER A 99 -16.62 30.96 5.07
C SER A 99 -17.91 31.02 4.24
N ALA A 100 -19.07 30.98 4.91
CA ALA A 100 -20.38 31.06 4.25
C ALA A 100 -20.57 32.38 3.47
N LYS A 101 -20.16 33.50 4.06
CA LYS A 101 -20.22 34.82 3.41
C LYS A 101 -19.28 34.89 2.20
N ARG A 102 -18.06 34.36 2.31
CA ARG A 102 -17.12 34.29 1.17
C ARG A 102 -17.64 33.42 0.02
N GLN A 103 -18.32 32.32 0.32
CA GLN A 103 -18.97 31.50 -0.69
C GLN A 103 -20.10 32.28 -1.40
N ALA A 104 -20.94 32.97 -0.63
CA ALA A 104 -22.00 33.82 -1.18
C ALA A 104 -21.44 34.95 -2.07
N ASP A 105 -20.29 35.53 -1.70
CA ASP A 105 -19.60 36.58 -2.45
C ASP A 105 -18.77 36.02 -3.64
N GLY A 106 -18.88 34.72 -3.97
CA GLY A 106 -18.18 34.09 -5.09
C GLY A 106 -16.68 33.80 -4.87
N ASN A 107 -16.17 34.13 -3.68
CA ASN A 107 -14.79 33.95 -3.24
C ASN A 107 -14.58 32.66 -2.43
N GLY A 108 -15.47 31.68 -2.57
CA GLY A 108 -15.32 30.37 -1.96
C GLY A 108 -14.11 29.60 -2.51
N LEU A 109 -13.58 28.68 -1.69
CA LEU A 109 -12.60 27.71 -2.16
C LEU A 109 -13.19 26.90 -3.33
N LYS A 110 -12.41 26.67 -4.37
CA LYS A 110 -12.85 25.87 -5.52
C LYS A 110 -12.79 24.38 -5.12
N SER A 111 -13.79 23.59 -5.50
CA SER A 111 -13.76 22.14 -5.35
C SER A 111 -13.13 21.45 -6.57
N ASP A 112 -13.24 22.07 -7.74
CA ASP A 112 -12.71 21.55 -8.99
C ASP A 112 -11.22 21.92 -9.18
N PRO A 113 -10.30 20.94 -9.25
CA PRO A 113 -8.88 21.15 -9.51
C PRO A 113 -8.57 21.50 -10.96
N THR A 114 -9.57 21.67 -11.83
CA THR A 114 -9.40 22.16 -13.21
C THR A 114 -9.97 23.57 -13.40
N ALA A 115 -10.58 24.14 -12.35
CA ALA A 115 -11.11 25.50 -12.37
C ALA A 115 -10.01 26.54 -12.68
N ALA A 116 -10.43 27.62 -13.33
CA ALA A 116 -9.55 28.72 -13.71
C ALA A 116 -8.89 29.35 -12.47
N PRO A 117 -7.58 29.68 -12.52
CA PRO A 117 -6.89 30.33 -11.42
C PRO A 117 -7.41 31.74 -11.18
N VAL A 118 -7.32 32.17 -9.93
CA VAL A 118 -7.59 33.55 -9.54
C VAL A 118 -6.55 34.45 -10.22
N ARG A 119 -7.01 35.59 -10.73
CA ARG A 119 -6.17 36.60 -11.38
C ARG A 119 -6.08 37.84 -10.49
N ASN A 120 -4.92 38.48 -10.47
CA ASN A 120 -4.76 39.79 -9.85
C ASN A 120 -5.40 40.90 -10.71
N THR A 121 -5.40 42.12 -10.18
CA THR A 121 -5.89 43.32 -10.89
C THR A 121 -5.08 43.68 -12.14
N GLN A 122 -3.91 43.07 -12.32
CA GLN A 122 -3.05 43.19 -13.51
C GLN A 122 -3.31 42.06 -14.54
N GLY A 123 -4.31 41.20 -14.30
CA GLY A 123 -4.70 40.10 -15.18
C GLY A 123 -3.81 38.86 -15.11
N GLN A 124 -2.77 38.87 -14.27
CA GLN A 124 -1.84 37.76 -14.07
C GLN A 124 -2.48 36.69 -13.17
N ALA A 125 -2.32 35.42 -13.53
CA ALA A 125 -2.79 34.31 -12.71
C ALA A 125 -1.94 34.20 -11.44
N THR A 126 -2.57 34.35 -10.27
CA THR A 126 -1.94 34.21 -8.95
C THR A 126 -2.09 32.79 -8.38
N GLY A 127 -2.70 31.88 -9.14
CA GLY A 127 -2.94 30.50 -8.75
C GLY A 127 -4.38 30.26 -8.26
N ARG A 128 -4.63 29.06 -7.74
CA ARG A 128 -5.91 28.63 -7.17
C ARG A 128 -5.68 27.93 -5.84
N ILE A 129 -6.67 27.98 -4.95
CA ILE A 129 -6.70 27.19 -3.72
C ILE A 129 -7.93 26.29 -3.84
N VAL A 130 -7.73 24.98 -3.68
CA VAL A 130 -8.80 23.99 -3.84
C VAL A 130 -9.05 23.28 -2.53
N ASN A 131 -10.32 22.99 -2.25
CA ASN A 131 -10.69 22.14 -1.14
C ASN A 131 -10.64 20.68 -1.59
N ILE A 132 -9.62 19.95 -1.16
CA ILE A 132 -9.42 18.52 -1.48
C ILE A 132 -10.27 17.57 -0.62
N SER A 133 -10.94 18.09 0.42
CA SER A 133 -11.81 17.29 1.30
C SER A 133 -13.30 17.51 1.03
N ALA A 134 -13.64 18.28 -0.03
CA ALA A 134 -15.02 18.57 -0.44
C ALA A 134 -15.64 17.41 -1.22
#